data_AF-A0A9E2UL00-F1
#
_entry.id   AF-A0A9E2UL00-F1
#
_cell.length_a   1.000
_cell.length_b   1.000
_cell.length_c   1.000
_cell.angle_alpha   90.00
_cell.angle_beta   90.00
_cell.angle_gamma   90.00
#
_symmetry.space_group_name_H-M   'P 1'
#
loop_
_entity.id
_entity.type
_entity.pdbx_description
1 polymer ?
#
loop_
_entity_poly.entity_id
_entity_poly.type
_entity_poly.pdbx_seq_one_letter_code
_entity_poly.pdbx_strand_id
1 'polypeptide(L)'
;MAEKDSAESGRRLHVTTLLVASRRALDNALAELGFAEEDDRVVEHDGRLAFLTCSHEEDCDDMFALITELSARGESWELQSRIDAEAGRAIYQSFARYRPVEAVDAAVEEEQEPETSETPLYDIETTEGLQALKRILKRIEPADAFATIRPGRDGRATARILRRGSRRVIAAATGADESTLRGVIREILPNVMLDVAMKPPG
;
A
#
# COMPACT_ATOMS: atom_id res chain seq x y z
N MET A 1 -26.05 -27.18 -26.69
CA MET A 1 -26.40 -26.28 -25.58
C MET A 1 -25.62 -26.76 -24.39
N ALA A 2 -24.55 -26.05 -24.03
CA ALA A 2 -23.78 -26.31 -22.83
C ALA A 2 -24.00 -25.11 -21.92
N GLU A 3 -24.52 -25.37 -20.74
CA GLU A 3 -24.81 -24.39 -19.71
C GLU A 3 -23.54 -23.64 -19.34
N LYS A 4 -23.66 -22.32 -19.40
CA LYS A 4 -22.66 -21.37 -18.95
C LYS A 4 -22.80 -21.36 -17.44
N ASP A 5 -21.90 -22.04 -16.73
CA ASP A 5 -21.75 -21.89 -15.29
C ASP A 5 -21.38 -20.43 -15.02
N SER A 6 -22.40 -19.61 -14.78
CA SER A 6 -22.28 -18.33 -14.11
C SER A 6 -22.05 -18.63 -12.64
N ALA A 7 -20.86 -19.11 -12.31
CA ALA A 7 -20.32 -18.85 -10.99
C ALA A 7 -20.21 -17.33 -10.90
N GLU A 8 -21.10 -16.71 -10.13
CA GLU A 8 -20.89 -15.37 -9.62
C GLU A 8 -19.45 -15.30 -9.14
N SER A 9 -18.61 -14.59 -9.88
CA SER A 9 -17.24 -14.29 -9.48
C SER A 9 -17.34 -13.46 -8.21
N GLY A 10 -17.41 -14.13 -7.06
CA GLY A 10 -17.39 -13.50 -5.75
C GLY A 10 -16.24 -12.49 -5.78
N ARG A 11 -16.56 -11.21 -5.54
CA ARG A 11 -15.56 -10.14 -5.53
C ARG A 11 -14.40 -10.59 -4.65
N ARG A 12 -13.23 -10.77 -5.24
CA ARG A 12 -12.02 -11.08 -4.49
C ARG A 12 -11.76 -9.87 -3.59
N LEU A 13 -11.75 -10.09 -2.29
CA LEU A 13 -11.45 -9.05 -1.31
C LEU A 13 -9.99 -8.64 -1.48
N HIS A 14 -9.74 -7.35 -1.59
CA HIS A 14 -8.39 -6.82 -1.59
C HIS A 14 -7.83 -6.89 -0.17
N VAL A 15 -6.68 -7.55 -0.01
CA VAL A 15 -5.97 -7.62 1.27
C VAL A 15 -4.63 -6.94 1.11
N THR A 16 -4.39 -5.91 1.91
CA THR A 16 -3.05 -5.34 2.08
C THR A 16 -2.43 -5.90 3.35
N THR A 17 -1.18 -6.34 3.28
CA THR A 17 -0.43 -6.84 4.45
C THR A 17 0.91 -6.13 4.54
N LEU A 18 1.22 -5.66 5.75
CA LEU A 18 2.53 -5.15 6.14
C LEU A 18 3.21 -6.13 7.10
N LEU A 19 4.44 -6.53 6.76
CA LEU A 19 5.38 -7.10 7.71
C LEU A 19 6.20 -5.99 8.34
N VAL A 20 5.87 -5.63 9.57
CA VAL A 20 6.48 -4.55 10.32
C VAL A 20 7.56 -5.09 11.25
N ALA A 21 8.75 -4.50 11.18
CA ALA A 21 9.86 -4.82 12.08
C ALA A 21 10.69 -3.57 12.39
N SER A 22 11.65 -3.68 13.32
CA SER A 22 12.61 -2.59 13.50
C SER A 22 13.41 -2.36 12.21
N ARG A 23 13.79 -1.12 11.92
CA ARG A 23 14.57 -0.77 10.71
C ARG A 23 15.80 -1.67 10.56
N ARG A 24 16.61 -1.78 11.62
CA ARG A 24 17.79 -2.66 11.65
C ARG A 24 17.45 -4.12 11.31
N ALA A 25 16.36 -4.65 11.88
CA ALA A 25 16.00 -6.05 11.68
C ALA A 25 15.55 -6.31 10.24
N LEU A 26 14.71 -5.42 9.67
CA LEU A 26 14.22 -5.58 8.31
C LEU A 26 15.33 -5.36 7.28
N ASP A 27 16.14 -4.32 7.43
CA ASP A 27 17.28 -4.04 6.53
C ASP A 27 18.24 -5.23 6.47
N ASN A 28 18.54 -5.83 7.63
CA ASN A 28 19.39 -7.01 7.70
C ASN A 28 18.77 -8.24 7.02
N ALA A 29 17.46 -8.44 7.17
CA ALA A 29 16.77 -9.57 6.54
C ALA A 29 16.70 -9.41 5.01
N LEU A 30 16.43 -8.19 4.53
CA LEU A 30 16.43 -7.84 3.10
C LEU A 30 17.81 -8.07 2.49
N ALA A 31 18.87 -7.59 3.16
CA ALA A 31 20.25 -7.78 2.70
C ALA A 31 20.66 -9.25 2.65
N GLU A 32 20.28 -10.05 3.65
CA GLU A 32 20.58 -11.49 3.69
C GLU A 32 19.93 -12.24 2.53
N LEU A 33 18.67 -11.90 2.23
CA LEU A 33 17.90 -12.55 1.17
C LEU A 33 18.19 -11.97 -0.23
N GLY A 34 19.06 -10.96 -0.33
CA GLY A 34 19.50 -10.39 -1.61
C GLY A 34 18.48 -9.47 -2.28
N PHE A 35 17.59 -8.84 -1.50
CA PHE A 35 16.67 -7.82 -2.01
C PHE A 35 17.44 -6.57 -2.45
N ALA A 36 16.86 -5.80 -3.37
CA ALA A 36 17.43 -4.52 -3.77
C ALA A 36 17.42 -3.53 -2.58
N GLU A 37 18.45 -2.66 -2.48
CA GLU A 37 18.52 -1.64 -1.41
C GLU A 37 17.34 -0.67 -1.43
N GLU A 38 16.77 -0.44 -2.61
CA GLU A 38 15.58 0.37 -2.84
C GLU A 38 14.43 -0.52 -3.33
N ASP A 39 14.29 -1.73 -2.77
CA ASP A 39 13.13 -2.58 -3.05
C ASP A 39 11.87 -1.78 -2.74
N ASP A 40 11.07 -1.68 -3.78
CA ASP A 40 10.02 -0.71 -3.79
C ASP A 40 8.95 -1.11 -2.76
N ARG A 41 8.72 -2.39 -2.48
CA ARG A 41 7.76 -2.87 -1.45
C ARG A 41 8.14 -2.47 -0.02
N VAL A 42 9.33 -1.92 0.23
CA VAL A 42 9.73 -1.42 1.54
C VAL A 42 9.20 0.00 1.76
N VAL A 43 8.39 0.17 2.81
CA VAL A 43 7.74 1.43 3.16
C VAL A 43 8.01 1.82 4.62
N GLU A 44 7.86 3.12 4.93
CA GLU A 44 7.84 3.58 6.31
C GLU A 44 6.42 3.46 6.89
N HIS A 45 6.30 2.88 8.08
CA HIS A 45 5.01 2.65 8.74
C HIS A 45 5.13 2.87 10.26
N ASP A 46 4.39 3.85 10.80
CA ASP A 46 4.42 4.23 12.23
C ASP A 46 5.86 4.36 12.80
N GLY A 47 6.77 4.98 12.04
CA GLY A 47 8.18 5.19 12.43
C GLY A 47 9.04 3.92 12.41
N ARG A 48 8.49 2.81 11.92
CA ARG A 48 9.19 1.54 11.66
C ARG A 48 9.31 1.31 10.14
N LEU A 49 10.06 0.29 9.75
CA LEU A 49 10.00 -0.20 8.37
C LEU A 49 8.98 -1.32 8.26
N ALA A 50 8.32 -1.37 7.11
CA ALA A 50 7.43 -2.44 6.75
C ALA A 50 7.70 -2.93 5.33
N PHE A 51 7.59 -4.23 5.13
CA PHE A 51 7.52 -4.83 3.81
C PHE A 51 6.04 -4.99 3.43
N LEU A 52 5.64 -4.41 2.30
CA LEU A 52 4.27 -4.37 1.82
C LEU A 52 4.02 -5.48 0.81
N THR A 53 2.92 -6.19 0.99
CA THR A 53 2.35 -7.04 -0.05
C THR A 53 0.83 -6.89 -0.13
N CYS A 54 0.24 -7.37 -1.23
CA CYS A 54 -1.21 -7.45 -1.35
C CYS A 54 -1.69 -8.77 -1.99
N SER A 55 -2.98 -9.06 -1.84
CA SER A 55 -3.64 -10.27 -2.38
C SER A 55 -3.56 -10.45 -3.90
N HIS A 56 -3.00 -9.48 -4.62
CA HIS A 56 -2.84 -9.48 -6.07
C HIS A 56 -1.37 -9.63 -6.50
N GLU A 57 -0.44 -9.69 -5.56
CA GLU A 57 0.98 -9.92 -5.85
C GLU A 57 1.31 -11.42 -5.79
N GLU A 58 2.13 -11.87 -6.74
CA GLU A 58 2.67 -13.24 -6.76
C GLU A 58 3.72 -13.45 -5.65
N ASP A 59 4.20 -12.37 -5.02
CA ASP A 59 5.38 -12.33 -4.16
C ASP A 59 5.10 -12.63 -2.68
N CYS A 60 4.03 -13.37 -2.38
CA CYS A 60 3.74 -13.79 -1.00
C CYS A 60 4.90 -14.61 -0.39
N ASP A 61 5.66 -15.31 -1.23
CA ASP A 61 6.83 -16.09 -0.84
C ASP A 61 7.95 -15.22 -0.24
N ASP A 62 8.15 -13.99 -0.75
CA ASP A 62 9.15 -13.04 -0.24
C ASP A 62 8.82 -12.63 1.20
N MET A 63 7.54 -12.38 1.49
CA MET A 63 7.09 -12.07 2.85
C MET A 63 7.33 -13.26 3.80
N PHE A 64 7.07 -14.48 3.37
CA PHE A 64 7.35 -15.68 4.19
C PHE A 64 8.85 -15.91 4.41
N ALA A 65 9.68 -15.62 3.41
CA ALA A 65 11.13 -15.67 3.54
C ALA A 65 11.63 -14.65 4.57
N LEU A 66 11.13 -13.41 4.51
CA LEU A 66 11.45 -12.36 5.49
C LEU A 66 11.00 -12.72 6.90
N ILE A 67 9.78 -13.25 7.07
CA ILE A 67 9.30 -13.74 8.37
C ILE A 67 10.22 -14.83 8.92
N THR A 68 10.66 -15.75 8.06
CA THR A 68 11.56 -16.84 8.43
C THR A 68 12.91 -16.30 8.89
N GLU A 69 13.49 -15.36 8.15
CA GLU A 69 14.78 -14.75 8.47
C GLU A 69 14.74 -13.95 9.78
N LEU A 70 13.74 -13.08 9.93
CA LEU A 70 13.49 -12.35 11.18
C LEU A 70 13.29 -13.33 12.34
N SER A 71 12.58 -14.43 12.09
CA SER A 71 12.31 -15.44 13.11
C SER A 71 13.57 -16.17 13.54
N ALA A 72 14.41 -16.59 12.59
CA ALA A 72 15.68 -17.28 12.83
C ALA A 72 16.65 -16.44 13.65
N ARG A 73 16.66 -15.11 13.44
CA ARG A 73 17.48 -14.16 14.21
C ARG A 73 16.93 -13.79 15.59
N GLY A 74 15.75 -14.29 15.95
CA GLY A 74 15.09 -13.94 17.20
C GLY A 74 14.51 -12.51 17.23
N GLU A 75 14.42 -11.85 16.08
CA GLU A 75 13.90 -10.49 15.97
C GLU A 75 12.37 -10.48 16.17
N SER A 76 11.86 -9.34 16.63
CA SER A 76 10.42 -9.09 16.75
C SER A 76 9.85 -8.59 15.42
N TRP A 77 8.67 -9.08 15.08
CA TRP A 77 7.93 -8.69 13.89
C TRP A 77 6.42 -8.78 14.14
N GLU A 78 5.67 -8.04 13.33
CA GLU A 78 4.22 -7.92 13.39
C GLU A 78 3.67 -7.90 11.96
N LEU A 79 2.73 -8.78 11.66
CA LEU A 79 1.90 -8.70 10.46
C LEU A 79 0.68 -7.86 10.76
N GLN A 80 0.53 -6.75 10.04
CA GLN A 80 -0.67 -5.94 10.06
C GLN A 80 -1.36 -6.08 8.71
N SER A 81 -2.63 -6.51 8.72
CA SER A 81 -3.41 -6.69 7.49
C SER A 81 -4.67 -5.85 7.53
N ARG A 82 -5.05 -5.35 6.36
CA ARG A 82 -6.31 -4.66 6.10
C ARG A 82 -7.02 -5.41 4.99
N ILE A 83 -8.23 -5.86 5.28
CA ILE A 83 -9.13 -6.51 4.32
C ILE A 83 -10.20 -5.50 3.96
N ASP A 84 -10.19 -5.04 2.72
CA ASP A 84 -11.20 -4.11 2.22
C ASP A 84 -12.51 -4.85 1.96
N ALA A 85 -13.54 -4.52 2.75
CA ALA A 85 -14.87 -5.08 2.63
C ALA A 85 -15.79 -4.14 1.83
N GLU A 86 -16.98 -4.64 1.46
CA GLU A 86 -17.98 -3.83 0.79
C GLU A 86 -18.48 -2.67 1.69
N ALA A 87 -18.92 -1.57 1.07
CA ALA A 87 -19.56 -0.42 1.74
C ALA A 87 -18.66 0.43 2.68
N GLY A 88 -17.37 0.60 2.35
CA GLY A 88 -16.48 1.51 3.09
C GLY A 88 -16.06 0.98 4.47
N ARG A 89 -16.10 -0.34 4.66
CA ARG A 89 -15.64 -1.03 5.86
C ARG A 89 -14.34 -1.75 5.57
N ALA A 90 -13.51 -1.92 6.60
CA ALA A 90 -12.34 -2.77 6.52
C ALA A 90 -12.17 -3.58 7.80
N ILE A 91 -11.66 -4.79 7.66
CA ILE A 91 -11.27 -5.63 8.78
C ILE A 91 -9.76 -5.47 8.94
N TYR A 92 -9.33 -5.07 10.13
CA TYR A 92 -7.92 -4.95 10.48
C TYR A 92 -7.52 -6.15 11.34
N GLN A 93 -6.39 -6.76 11.00
CA GLN A 93 -5.83 -7.89 11.73
C GLN A 93 -4.39 -7.58 12.10
N SER A 94 -4.01 -7.82 13.35
CA SER A 94 -2.62 -7.82 13.78
C SER A 94 -2.25 -9.20 14.32
N PHE A 95 -1.12 -9.71 13.85
CA PHE A 95 -0.50 -10.93 14.33
C PHE A 95 0.98 -10.67 14.61
N ALA A 96 1.42 -10.91 15.84
CA ALA A 96 2.81 -10.78 16.20
C ALA A 96 3.32 -12.09 16.80
N ARG A 97 4.61 -12.37 16.61
CA ARG A 97 5.28 -13.60 17.05
C ARG A 97 5.04 -13.96 18.53
N TYR A 98 4.72 -12.99 19.38
CA TYR A 98 4.54 -13.16 20.83
C TYR A 98 3.24 -12.54 21.38
N ARG A 99 2.22 -12.30 20.54
CA ARG A 99 0.92 -11.79 20.98
C ARG A 99 -0.23 -12.58 20.34
N PRO A 100 -1.39 -12.69 21.01
CA PRO A 100 -2.60 -13.22 20.37
C PRO A 100 -2.94 -12.44 19.11
N VAL A 101 -3.62 -13.10 18.17
CA VAL A 101 -4.19 -12.42 17.00
C VAL A 101 -5.29 -11.47 17.48
N GLU A 102 -5.20 -10.21 17.07
CA GLU A 102 -6.24 -9.21 17.28
C GLU A 102 -6.93 -8.91 15.95
N ALA A 103 -8.27 -8.96 15.92
CA ALA A 103 -9.06 -8.65 14.74
C ALA A 103 -10.16 -7.65 15.12
N VAL A 104 -10.17 -6.51 14.44
CA VAL A 104 -11.11 -5.41 14.67
C VAL A 104 -11.82 -5.08 13.36
N ASP A 105 -13.14 -5.12 13.38
CA ASP A 105 -13.98 -4.59 12.31
C ASP A 105 -14.26 -3.11 12.62
N ALA A 106 -13.80 -2.23 11.74
CA ALA A 106 -13.92 -0.79 11.92
C ALA A 106 -14.45 -0.12 10.64
N ALA A 107 -15.13 1.01 10.83
CA ALA A 107 -15.31 1.94 9.72
C ALA A 107 -13.94 2.40 9.25
N VAL A 108 -13.74 2.52 7.94
CA VAL A 108 -12.54 3.18 7.43
C VAL A 108 -12.70 4.65 7.75
N GLU A 109 -11.86 5.18 8.65
CA GLU A 109 -11.83 6.62 8.89
C GLU A 109 -11.48 7.33 7.57
N GLU A 110 -12.42 8.09 7.05
CA GLU A 110 -12.12 9.11 6.07
C GLU A 110 -11.32 10.17 6.82
N GLU A 111 -9.98 10.15 6.73
CA GLU A 111 -9.24 11.35 7.11
C GLU A 111 -9.89 12.51 6.36
N GLN A 112 -10.29 13.53 7.10
CA GLN A 112 -10.88 14.74 6.54
C GLN A 112 -10.06 15.14 5.33
N GLU A 113 -10.70 15.11 4.17
CA GLU A 113 -10.12 15.69 2.97
C GLU A 113 -9.62 17.08 3.38
N PRO A 114 -8.31 17.38 3.32
CA PRO A 114 -7.88 18.75 3.53
C PRO A 114 -8.68 19.59 2.54
N GLU A 115 -9.46 20.53 3.07
CA GLU A 115 -10.53 21.25 2.38
C GLU A 115 -10.14 21.53 0.94
N THR A 116 -10.89 20.93 0.00
CA THR A 116 -10.90 21.26 -1.42
C THR A 116 -9.52 21.60 -1.99
N SER A 117 -8.67 20.60 -2.16
CA SER A 117 -7.68 20.75 -3.24
C SER A 117 -8.45 20.70 -4.55
N GLU A 118 -8.51 21.80 -5.31
CA GLU A 118 -8.95 21.84 -6.74
C GLU A 118 -8.09 20.94 -7.66
N THR A 119 -7.35 19.99 -7.08
CA THR A 119 -6.43 19.09 -7.77
C THR A 119 -7.26 18.06 -8.52
N PRO A 120 -7.16 18.01 -9.86
CA PRO A 120 -7.89 17.02 -10.65
C PRO A 120 -7.46 15.61 -10.24
N LEU A 121 -8.43 14.71 -10.17
CA LEU A 121 -8.19 13.28 -10.02
C LEU A 121 -7.93 12.68 -11.40
N TYR A 122 -6.71 12.22 -11.65
CA TYR A 122 -6.31 11.66 -12.95
C TYR A 122 -6.52 10.15 -12.99
N ASP A 123 -7.30 9.65 -13.93
CA ASP A 123 -7.48 8.21 -14.15
C ASP A 123 -6.28 7.64 -14.93
N ILE A 124 -5.46 6.82 -14.25
CA ILE A 124 -4.25 6.23 -14.84
C ILE A 124 -4.54 5.15 -15.87
N GLU A 125 -5.78 4.65 -15.94
CA GLU A 125 -6.22 3.68 -16.95
C GLU A 125 -6.53 4.35 -18.30
N THR A 126 -6.70 5.67 -18.29
CA THR A 126 -6.84 6.46 -19.51
C THR A 126 -5.48 6.99 -19.96
N THR A 127 -5.26 7.02 -21.28
CA THR A 127 -4.00 7.56 -21.83
C THR A 127 -3.85 9.03 -21.46
N GLU A 128 -4.95 9.80 -21.48
CA GLU A 128 -5.00 11.21 -21.13
C GLU A 128 -4.62 11.45 -19.66
N GLY A 129 -5.21 10.68 -18.73
CA GLY A 129 -4.94 10.81 -17.30
C GLY A 129 -3.52 10.41 -16.94
N LEU A 130 -3.01 9.29 -17.48
CA LEU A 130 -1.62 8.88 -17.27
C LEU A 130 -0.62 9.93 -17.78
N GLN A 131 -0.85 10.49 -18.98
CA GLN A 131 0.04 11.52 -19.54
C GLN A 131 -0.03 12.83 -18.75
N ALA A 132 -1.21 13.22 -18.26
CA ALA A 132 -1.36 14.38 -17.40
C ALA A 132 -0.60 14.21 -16.08
N LEU A 133 -0.75 13.04 -15.43
CA LEU A 133 -0.03 12.70 -14.21
C LEU A 133 1.48 12.72 -14.42
N LYS A 134 1.98 12.05 -15.48
CA LYS A 134 3.40 12.06 -15.89
C LYS A 134 3.94 13.48 -16.05
N ARG A 135 3.18 14.37 -16.69
CA ARG A 135 3.60 15.76 -16.92
C ARG A 135 3.79 16.55 -15.62
N ILE A 136 2.92 16.33 -14.63
CA ILE A 136 2.97 17.02 -13.34
C ILE A 136 4.15 16.49 -12.52
N LEU A 137 4.25 15.17 -12.40
CA LEU A 137 5.21 14.54 -11.51
C LEU A 137 6.65 14.54 -12.05
N LYS A 138 6.86 14.62 -13.37
CA LYS A 138 8.21 14.65 -13.98
C LYS A 138 9.13 15.75 -13.45
N ARG A 139 8.58 16.81 -12.84
CA ARG A 139 9.35 17.95 -12.28
C ARG A 139 9.57 17.86 -10.77
N ILE A 140 9.15 16.77 -10.14
CA ILE A 140 9.20 16.58 -8.70
C ILE A 140 10.33 15.61 -8.38
N GLU A 141 11.23 16.01 -7.47
CA GLU A 141 12.22 15.08 -6.95
C GLU A 141 11.53 14.08 -6.01
N PRO A 142 11.81 12.76 -6.13
CA PRO A 142 11.19 11.76 -5.27
C PRO A 142 11.34 12.04 -3.78
N ALA A 143 12.50 12.55 -3.35
CA ALA A 143 12.79 12.90 -1.95
C ALA A 143 11.92 14.05 -1.39
N ASP A 144 11.38 14.89 -2.28
CA ASP A 144 10.50 16.01 -1.95
C ASP A 144 9.02 15.63 -1.90
N ALA A 145 8.70 14.38 -2.26
CA ALA A 145 7.34 13.89 -2.36
C ALA A 145 7.12 12.67 -1.46
N PHE A 146 5.87 12.49 -1.06
CA PHE A 146 5.37 11.22 -0.55
C PHE A 146 4.01 10.94 -1.16
N ALA A 147 3.71 9.68 -1.42
CA ALA A 147 2.43 9.25 -1.99
C ALA A 147 1.64 8.44 -0.97
N THR A 148 0.36 8.75 -0.80
CA THR A 148 -0.57 7.94 -0.03
C THR A 148 -1.50 7.21 -0.98
N ILE A 149 -1.68 5.90 -0.82
CA ILE A 149 -2.62 5.11 -1.62
C ILE A 149 -3.70 4.55 -0.69
N ARG A 150 -4.95 4.66 -1.12
CA ARG A 150 -6.13 4.21 -0.37
C ARG A 150 -7.12 3.53 -1.29
N PRO A 151 -7.94 2.60 -0.77
CA PRO A 151 -9.12 2.16 -1.49
C PRO A 151 -10.15 3.30 -1.58
N GLY A 152 -10.73 3.43 -2.76
CA GLY A 152 -11.84 4.32 -3.09
C GLY A 152 -13.19 3.64 -2.88
N ARG A 153 -14.26 4.45 -2.92
CA ARG A 153 -15.64 4.01 -2.59
C ARG A 153 -16.26 3.09 -3.65
N ASP A 154 -15.66 2.99 -4.82
CA ASP A 154 -16.13 2.25 -6.01
C ASP A 154 -15.33 0.97 -6.30
N GLY A 155 -14.48 0.54 -5.35
CA GLY A 155 -13.60 -0.61 -5.52
C GLY A 155 -12.34 -0.29 -6.33
N ARG A 156 -12.16 0.96 -6.77
CA ARG A 156 -10.90 1.46 -7.31
C ARG A 156 -9.99 1.88 -6.17
N ALA A 157 -8.70 2.05 -6.43
CA ALA A 157 -7.80 2.74 -5.51
C ALA A 157 -7.62 4.21 -5.92
N THR A 158 -7.24 5.04 -4.96
CA THR A 158 -6.95 6.46 -5.12
C THR A 158 -5.61 6.76 -4.47
N ALA A 159 -4.74 7.45 -5.19
CA ALA A 159 -3.46 7.92 -4.71
C ALA A 159 -3.43 9.44 -4.61
N ARG A 160 -2.79 9.98 -3.57
CA ARG A 160 -2.47 11.40 -3.43
C ARG A 160 -0.97 11.54 -3.30
N ILE A 161 -0.38 12.33 -4.20
CA ILE A 161 1.03 12.67 -4.15
C ILE A 161 1.14 14.03 -3.47
N LEU A 162 1.88 14.08 -2.37
CA LEU A 162 1.98 15.22 -1.47
C LEU A 162 3.43 15.71 -1.40
N ARG A 163 3.62 17.02 -1.23
CA ARG A 163 4.94 17.59 -0.97
C ARG A 163 5.34 17.34 0.48
N ARG A 164 6.51 16.77 0.72
CA ARG A 164 6.98 16.33 2.05
C ARG A 164 7.04 17.46 3.09
N GLY A 165 7.55 18.64 2.72
CA GLY A 165 7.69 19.76 3.67
C GLY A 165 6.38 20.46 4.04
N SER A 166 5.45 20.59 3.11
CA SER A 166 4.20 21.35 3.31
C SER A 166 2.94 20.48 3.42
N ARG A 167 3.07 19.17 3.17
CA ARG A 167 1.97 18.18 3.01
C ARG A 167 0.87 18.66 2.04
N ARG A 168 1.21 19.56 1.12
CA ARG A 168 0.28 20.04 0.08
C ARG A 168 0.16 18.97 -1.02
N VAL A 169 -1.06 18.68 -1.44
CA VAL A 169 -1.31 17.80 -2.59
C VAL A 169 -0.73 18.42 -3.86
N ILE A 170 0.09 17.65 -4.57
CA ILE A 170 0.69 17.98 -5.87
C ILE A 170 -0.17 17.41 -6.99
N ALA A 171 -0.62 16.16 -6.83
CA ALA A 171 -1.46 15.46 -7.79
C ALA A 171 -2.30 14.39 -7.07
N ALA A 172 -3.40 13.99 -7.70
CA ALA A 172 -4.22 12.86 -7.27
C ALA A 172 -4.46 11.94 -8.47
N ALA A 173 -4.51 10.63 -8.23
CA ALA A 173 -4.72 9.63 -9.27
C ALA A 173 -5.69 8.54 -8.81
N THR A 174 -6.38 7.89 -9.74
CA THR A 174 -7.20 6.70 -9.46
C THR A 174 -6.89 5.60 -10.47
N GLY A 175 -6.97 4.34 -10.03
CA GLY A 175 -6.75 3.15 -10.86
C GLY A 175 -7.51 1.94 -10.27
N ALA A 176 -7.50 0.80 -10.98
CA ALA A 176 -8.22 -0.41 -10.60
C ALA A 176 -7.94 -0.86 -9.15
N ASP A 177 -6.69 -0.87 -8.74
CA ASP A 177 -6.25 -1.37 -7.44
C ASP A 177 -4.98 -0.65 -6.95
N GLU A 178 -4.61 -0.96 -5.71
CA GLU A 178 -3.46 -0.36 -5.02
C GLU A 178 -2.14 -0.69 -5.75
N SER A 179 -1.94 -1.94 -6.18
CA SER A 179 -0.71 -2.38 -6.82
C SER A 179 -0.49 -1.71 -8.18
N THR A 180 -1.55 -1.56 -8.97
CA THR A 180 -1.50 -0.83 -10.25
C THR A 180 -1.12 0.63 -10.04
N LEU A 181 -1.73 1.31 -9.07
CA LEU A 181 -1.39 2.70 -8.74
C LEU A 181 0.04 2.83 -8.22
N ARG A 182 0.47 1.94 -7.32
CA ARG A 182 1.83 1.92 -6.77
C ARG A 182 2.87 1.72 -7.87
N GLY A 183 2.66 0.74 -8.75
CA GLY A 183 3.53 0.49 -9.90
C GLY A 183 3.66 1.70 -10.82
N VAL A 184 2.53 2.32 -11.20
CA VAL A 184 2.54 3.53 -12.05
C VAL A 184 3.21 4.71 -11.37
N ILE A 185 2.92 4.95 -10.09
CA ILE A 185 3.53 6.07 -9.36
C ILE A 185 5.05 5.89 -9.28
N ARG A 186 5.53 4.67 -9.04
CA ARG A 186 6.96 4.35 -8.99
C ARG A 186 7.64 4.42 -10.33
N GLU A 187 6.95 4.07 -11.42
CA GLU A 187 7.48 4.27 -12.78
C GLU A 187 7.73 5.76 -13.06
N ILE A 188 6.85 6.64 -12.55
CA ILE A 188 6.92 8.08 -12.79
C ILE A 188 7.86 8.80 -11.81
N LEU A 189 7.81 8.40 -10.54
CA LEU A 189 8.63 8.89 -9.44
C LEU A 189 9.33 7.71 -8.76
N PRO A 190 10.47 7.26 -9.32
CA PRO A 190 11.25 6.19 -8.70
C PRO A 190 11.62 6.55 -7.26
N ASN A 191 11.55 5.59 -6.34
CA ASN A 191 11.95 5.75 -4.94
C ASN A 191 11.13 6.80 -4.14
N VAL A 192 9.95 7.19 -4.63
CA VAL A 192 9.06 8.04 -3.83
C VAL A 192 8.64 7.29 -2.57
N MET A 193 8.67 8.00 -1.43
CA MET A 193 8.16 7.44 -0.18
C MET A 193 6.67 7.14 -0.33
N LEU A 194 6.29 5.89 -0.12
CA LEU A 194 4.88 5.49 -0.05
C LEU A 194 4.50 5.35 1.42
N ASP A 195 3.42 6.03 1.77
CA ASP A 195 2.75 5.92 3.05
C ASP A 195 1.44 5.18 2.80
N VAL A 196 1.35 3.96 3.31
CA VAL A 196 0.13 3.15 3.21
C VAL A 196 -0.65 3.36 4.50
N ALA A 197 -1.79 4.03 4.40
CA ALA A 197 -2.64 4.26 5.56
C ALA A 197 -3.29 2.94 6.02
N MET A 198 -2.91 2.44 7.20
CA MET A 198 -3.62 1.37 7.91
C MET A 198 -3.68 1.63 9.42
N LYS A 199 -4.88 1.59 10.02
CA LYS A 199 -5.16 1.40 11.47
C LYS A 199 -6.59 0.84 11.62
N PRO A 200 -6.94 -0.03 12.60
CA PRO A 200 -6.40 -0.01 13.96
C PRO A 200 -6.10 -1.36 14.62
N PRO A 201 -4.97 -1.45 15.33
CA PRO A 201 -5.04 -1.81 16.75
C PRO A 201 -4.23 -0.81 17.61
N GLY A 202 -4.78 -0.09 18.60
CA GLY A 202 -6.16 -0.06 19.13
C GLY A 202 -6.80 1.32 19.14
#